data_AF-M0FDC8-F1
#
_entry.id   AF-M0FDC8-F1
#
_cell.length_a   1.000
_cell.length_b   1.000
_cell.length_c   1.000
_cell.angle_alpha   90.00
_cell.angle_beta   90.00
_cell.angle_gamma   90.00
#
_symmetry.space_group_name_H-M   'P 1'
#
loop_
_entity.id
_entity.type
_entity.pdbx_description
1 polymer ?
#
loop_
_entity_poly.entity_id
_entity_poly.type
_entity_poly.pdbx_seq_one_letter_code
_entity_poly.pdbx_strand_id
1 'polypeptide(L)'
;MVNVSPISLVAIVVGLTCFALGGRLLKSAAAARRVARSDDPEFVLDPTREDPPDDELDGDDLERGFMLLVFGALALLFAAISL
;
A
#
# COMPACT_ATOMS: atom_id res chain seq x y z
N MET A 1 32.98 -14.21 -3.89
CA MET A 1 32.40 -13.25 -4.86
C MET A 1 31.02 -13.77 -5.23
N VAL A 2 29.96 -13.13 -4.76
CA VAL A 2 28.58 -13.49 -5.14
C VAL A 2 28.42 -13.03 -6.59
N ASN A 3 28.25 -13.97 -7.51
CA ASN A 3 28.13 -13.68 -8.93
C ASN A 3 26.67 -13.31 -9.23
N VAL A 4 26.31 -12.04 -9.01
CA VAL A 4 24.93 -11.57 -9.16
C VAL A 4 24.55 -11.61 -10.63
N SER A 5 23.54 -12.42 -10.97
CA SER A 5 23.02 -12.44 -12.33
C SER A 5 22.32 -11.11 -12.67
N PRO A 6 22.36 -10.63 -13.93
CA PRO A 6 21.62 -9.43 -14.34
C PRO A 6 20.13 -9.52 -14.02
N ILE A 7 19.57 -10.74 -14.07
CA ILE A 7 18.16 -11.02 -13.78
C ILE A 7 17.88 -10.78 -12.30
N SER A 8 18.75 -11.25 -11.40
CA SER A 8 18.63 -11.01 -9.95
C SER A 8 18.68 -9.51 -9.64
N LEU A 9 19.54 -8.76 -10.34
CA LEU A 9 19.66 -7.31 -10.20
C LEU A 9 18.37 -6.58 -10.62
N VAL A 10 17.80 -6.93 -11.77
CA VAL A 10 16.52 -6.37 -12.24
C VAL A 10 15.39 -6.71 -11.26
N ALA A 11 15.34 -7.95 -10.77
CA ALA A 11 14.34 -8.38 -9.80
C ALA A 11 14.43 -7.60 -8.48
N ILE A 12 15.64 -7.27 -8.01
CA ILE A 12 15.82 -6.40 -6.82
C ILE A 12 15.28 -5.00 -7.08
N VAL A 13 15.66 -4.38 -8.20
CA VAL A 13 15.23 -2.99 -8.50
C VAL A 13 13.72 -2.91 -8.68
N VAL A 14 13.13 -3.81 -9.46
CA VAL A 14 11.68 -3.87 -9.67
C VAL A 14 10.96 -4.22 -8.36
N GLY A 15 11.48 -5.17 -7.60
CA GLY A 15 10.92 -5.56 -6.31
C GLY A 15 10.87 -4.40 -5.31
N LEU A 16 11.99 -3.70 -5.12
CA LEU A 16 12.08 -2.55 -4.21
C LEU A 16 11.18 -1.38 -4.66
N THR A 17 11.12 -1.11 -5.96
CA THR A 17 10.30 -0.01 -6.49
C THR A 17 8.81 -0.28 -6.33
N CYS A 18 8.33 -1.47 -6.71
CA CYS A 18 6.94 -1.88 -6.49
C CYS A 18 6.59 -1.87 -4.99
N PHE A 19 7.46 -2.42 -4.14
CA PHE A 19 7.22 -2.46 -2.70
C PHE A 19 7.16 -1.06 -2.07
N ALA A 20 8.07 -0.17 -2.47
CA ALA A 20 8.07 1.22 -1.98
C ALA A 20 6.83 2.01 -2.44
N LEU A 21 6.38 1.81 -3.69
CA LEU A 21 5.18 2.46 -4.21
C LEU A 21 3.90 1.93 -3.55
N GLY A 22 3.77 0.61 -3.43
CA GLY A 22 2.63 -0.03 -2.75
C GLY A 22 2.53 0.42 -1.28
N GLY A 23 3.66 0.45 -0.55
CA GLY A 23 3.69 0.94 0.82
C GLY A 23 3.34 2.42 0.96
N ARG A 24 3.71 3.26 -0.01
CA ARG A 24 3.31 4.68 -0.02
C ARG A 24 1.81 4.85 -0.20
N LEU A 25 1.20 4.13 -1.15
CA LEU A 25 -0.24 4.17 -1.41
C LEU A 25 -1.05 3.70 -0.19
N LEU A 26 -0.59 2.65 0.48
CA LEU A 26 -1.23 2.16 1.70
C LEU A 26 -1.09 3.14 2.87
N LYS A 27 0.07 3.82 2.98
CA LYS A 27 0.28 4.85 4.00
C LYS A 27 -0.59 6.07 3.77
N SER A 28 -0.77 6.51 2.51
CA SER A 28 -1.69 7.61 2.19
C SER A 28 -3.14 7.22 2.46
N ALA A 29 -3.57 6.00 2.09
CA ALA A 29 -4.90 5.51 2.43
C ALA A 29 -5.12 5.41 3.96
N ALA A 30 -4.12 4.96 4.72
CA ALA A 30 -4.20 4.93 6.18
C ALA A 30 -4.20 6.32 6.81
N ALA A 31 -3.51 7.30 6.21
CA ALA A 31 -3.54 8.69 6.65
C ALA A 31 -4.88 9.36 6.34
N ALA A 32 -5.45 9.10 5.15
CA ALA A 32 -6.78 9.58 4.76
C ALA A 32 -7.85 9.11 5.75
N ARG A 33 -7.82 7.83 6.19
CA ARG A 33 -8.73 7.31 7.24
C ARG A 33 -8.65 8.07 8.56
N ARG A 34 -7.47 8.59 8.92
CA ARG A 34 -7.29 9.36 10.17
C ARG A 34 -7.77 10.79 10.04
N VAL A 35 -7.59 11.39 8.87
CA VAL A 35 -8.03 12.75 8.55
C VAL A 35 -9.54 12.81 8.38
N ALA A 36 -10.15 11.90 7.62
CA ALA A 36 -11.61 11.79 7.49
C ALA A 36 -12.30 11.68 8.86
N ARG A 37 -11.72 10.90 9.78
CA ARG A 37 -12.20 10.78 11.16
C ARG A 37 -11.99 12.03 12.02
N SER A 38 -11.05 12.91 11.67
CA SER A 38 -10.69 14.10 12.44
C SER A 38 -11.38 15.38 11.94
N ASP A 39 -11.71 15.45 10.64
CA ASP A 39 -12.38 16.59 10.01
C ASP A 39 -13.91 16.50 10.08
N ASP A 40 -14.46 15.52 10.80
CA ASP A 40 -15.90 15.36 11.03
C ASP A 40 -16.30 15.95 12.40
N PRO A 41 -16.70 17.24 12.48
CA PRO A 41 -17.15 17.87 13.72
C PRO A 41 -18.55 17.39 14.16
N GLU A 42 -19.28 16.67 13.31
CA GLU A 42 -20.63 16.17 13.58
C GLU A 42 -20.58 14.80 14.32
N PHE A 43 -19.48 14.06 14.18
CA PHE A 43 -19.20 12.80 14.90
C PHE A 43 -19.28 12.93 16.44
N VAL A 44 -19.13 14.14 16.97
CA VAL A 44 -19.15 14.43 18.40
C VAL A 44 -20.55 14.80 18.93
N LEU A 45 -21.57 15.04 18.08
CA LEU A 45 -22.79 15.72 18.54
C LEU A 45 -24.16 15.13 18.13
N ASP A 46 -24.25 14.10 17.28
CA ASP A 46 -25.55 13.50 16.94
C ASP A 46 -25.69 12.02 17.35
N PRO A 47 -26.34 11.71 18.49
CA PRO A 47 -26.59 10.34 18.93
C PRO A 47 -27.70 9.62 18.14
N THR A 48 -28.32 10.28 17.14
CA THR A 48 -29.43 9.72 16.35
C THR A 48 -29.05 9.36 14.91
N ARG A 49 -27.79 9.57 14.52
CA ARG A 49 -27.33 9.28 13.16
C ARG A 49 -27.26 7.77 12.90
N GLU A 50 -28.17 7.29 12.06
CA GLU A 50 -28.08 5.98 11.40
C GLU A 50 -27.06 6.10 10.25
N ASP A 51 -25.97 5.37 10.42
CA ASP A 51 -24.84 5.15 9.51
C ASP A 51 -23.87 6.33 9.24
N PRO A 52 -22.55 6.11 9.45
CA PRO A 52 -21.53 7.05 9.02
C PRO A 52 -21.56 7.21 7.49
N PRO A 53 -21.16 8.37 6.93
CA PRO A 53 -20.94 8.45 5.50
C PRO A 53 -19.96 7.34 5.10
N ASP A 54 -20.29 6.57 4.06
CA ASP A 54 -19.37 5.60 3.50
C ASP A 54 -18.10 6.36 3.10
N ASP A 55 -17.02 6.14 3.86
CA ASP A 55 -15.68 6.55 3.46
C ASP A 55 -15.39 5.79 2.16
N GLU A 56 -15.77 6.37 1.02
CA GLU A 56 -15.35 5.96 -0.32
C GLU A 56 -13.84 6.20 -0.42
N LEU A 57 -13.07 5.38 0.31
CA LEU A 57 -11.72 5.06 -0.11
C LEU A 57 -11.87 4.52 -1.52
N ASP A 58 -11.24 5.19 -2.47
CA ASP A 58 -11.14 4.73 -3.84
C ASP A 58 -10.55 3.31 -3.79
N GLY A 59 -11.42 2.29 -3.87
CA GLY A 59 -11.06 0.89 -3.59
C GLY A 59 -9.94 0.42 -4.50
N ASP A 60 -9.90 1.02 -5.68
CA ASP A 60 -8.90 0.87 -6.71
C ASP A 60 -7.49 1.23 -6.23
N ASP A 61 -7.32 2.29 -5.42
CA ASP A 61 -6.02 2.70 -4.90
C ASP A 61 -5.50 1.72 -3.83
N LEU A 62 -6.40 1.17 -3.01
CA LEU A 62 -6.07 0.16 -2.01
C LEU A 62 -5.66 -1.16 -2.68
N GLU A 63 -6.46 -1.62 -3.63
CA GLU A 63 -6.20 -2.83 -4.41
C GLU A 63 -4.87 -2.71 -5.17
N ARG A 64 -4.64 -1.57 -5.83
CA ARG A 64 -3.40 -1.29 -6.56
C ARG A 64 -2.19 -1.22 -5.63
N GLY A 65 -2.31 -0.58 -4.47
CA GLY A 65 -1.27 -0.55 -3.46
C GLY A 65 -0.90 -1.95 -2.95
N PHE A 66 -1.92 -2.79 -2.72
CA PHE A 66 -1.73 -4.18 -2.29
C PHE A 66 -1.09 -5.04 -3.39
N MET A 67 -1.55 -4.95 -4.64
CA MET A 67 -0.95 -5.67 -5.76
C MET A 67 0.53 -5.32 -5.93
N LEU A 68 0.88 -4.03 -5.85
CA LEU A 68 2.28 -3.58 -5.94
C LEU A 68 3.14 -4.15 -4.81
N LEU A 69 2.62 -4.24 -3.59
CA LEU A 69 3.34 -4.90 -2.49
C LEU A 69 3.58 -6.38 -2.76
N VAL A 70 2.54 -7.12 -3.18
CA VAL A 70 2.64 -8.56 -3.44
C VAL A 70 3.64 -8.84 -4.56
N PHE A 71 3.51 -8.16 -5.71
CA PHE A 71 4.46 -8.31 -6.81
C PHE A 71 5.87 -7.89 -6.43
N GLY A 72 6.02 -6.79 -5.67
CA GLY A 72 7.31 -6.35 -5.16
C GLY A 72 7.97 -7.40 -4.27
N ALA A 73 7.21 -7.98 -3.34
CA ALA A 73 7.68 -9.02 -2.44
C ALA A 73 8.06 -10.31 -3.18
N LEU A 74 7.27 -10.72 -4.17
CA LEU A 74 7.58 -11.89 -5.01
C LEU A 74 8.86 -11.70 -5.83
N ALA A 75 9.07 -10.50 -6.39
CA ALA A 75 10.30 -10.18 -7.12
C ALA A 75 11.53 -10.20 -6.20
N LEU A 76 11.41 -9.67 -4.97
CA LEU A 76 12.47 -9.74 -3.96
C LEU A 76 12.74 -11.17 -3.50
N LEU A 77 11.69 -11.98 -3.32
CA LEU A 77 11.82 -13.39 -2.96
C LEU A 77 12.55 -14.16 -4.07
N PHE A 78 12.18 -13.94 -5.33
CA PHE A 78 12.87 -14.52 -6.47
C PHE A 78 14.35 -14.13 -6.48
N ALA A 79 14.66 -12.84 -6.30
CA ALA A 79 16.03 -12.38 -6.26
C ALA A 79 16.83 -13.02 -5.11
N ALA A 80 16.23 -13.18 -3.94
CA ALA A 80 16.87 -13.78 -2.77
C ALA A 80 17.18 -15.27 -2.97
N ILE A 81 16.30 -16.01 -3.65
CA ILE A 81 16.53 -17.44 -3.98
C ILE A 81 17.53 -17.59 -5.14
N SER A 82 17.62 -16.59 -6.01
CA SER A 82 18.45 -16.59 -7.22
C SER A 82 19.83 -15.93 -7.03
N LEU A 83 20.25 -15.63 -5.79
CA LEU A 83 21.51 -14.93 -5.47
C LEU A 83 22.65 -15.90 -5.09
#